data_AF-A0AAJ1BHV3-F1
#
_entry.id   AF-A0AAJ1BHV3-F1
#
_cell.length_a   1.000
_cell.length_b   1.000
_cell.length_c   1.000
_cell.angle_alpha   90.00
_cell.angle_beta   90.00
_cell.angle_gamma   90.00
#
_symmetry.space_group_name_H-M   'P 1'
#
loop_
_entity.id
_entity.type
_entity.pdbx_description
1 polymer ?
#
loop_
_entity_poly.entity_id
_entity_poly.type
_entity_poly.pdbx_seq_one_letter_code
_entity_poly.pdbx_strand_id
1 'polypeptide(L)'
;MLKITTPHVGELELKVGYLLTCTSCTNTLFIESGSDIGATVTARRWQQAETEHEHRPCLCPTCVTELKEIEAELQQSNRAGDSTIGENP
;
A
#
# COMPACT_ATOMS: atom_id res chain seq x y z
N MET A 1 -11.64 31.59 10.12
CA MET A 1 -11.97 31.59 8.67
C MET A 1 -10.65 31.56 7.90
N LEU A 2 -10.28 30.40 7.35
CA LEU A 2 -9.08 30.26 6.52
C LEU A 2 -9.35 30.93 5.17
N LYS A 3 -8.63 32.02 4.87
CA LYS A 3 -8.66 32.64 3.54
C LYS A 3 -7.80 31.81 2.61
N ILE A 4 -8.44 31.08 1.70
CA ILE A 4 -7.76 30.44 0.58
C ILE A 4 -7.50 31.53 -0.46
N THR A 5 -6.27 32.02 -0.52
CA THR A 5 -5.82 32.92 -1.59
C THR A 5 -5.71 32.13 -2.88
N THR A 6 -6.26 32.68 -3.97
CA THR A 6 -6.13 32.09 -5.30
C THR A 6 -4.65 32.01 -5.68
N PRO A 7 -4.13 30.84 -6.05
CA PRO A 7 -2.71 30.70 -6.39
C PRO A 7 -2.38 31.55 -7.61
N HIS A 8 -1.21 32.20 -7.59
CA HIS A 8 -0.75 33.03 -8.70
C HIS A 8 -0.41 32.11 -9.88
N VAL A 9 -1.00 32.36 -11.06
CA VAL A 9 -0.87 31.45 -12.22
C VAL A 9 0.59 31.25 -12.66
N GLY A 10 1.46 32.24 -12.42
CA GLY A 10 2.90 32.14 -12.71
C GLY A 10 3.68 31.16 -11.83
N GLU A 11 3.07 30.63 -10.78
CA GLU A 11 3.66 29.66 -9.85
C GLU A 11 3.15 28.22 -10.10
N LEU A 12 2.28 28.03 -11.10
CA LEU A 12 1.72 26.72 -11.43
C LEU A 12 2.68 25.94 -12.33
N GLU A 13 3.11 24.77 -11.86
CA GLU A 13 3.86 23.80 -12.66
C GLU A 13 2.89 22.73 -13.21
N LEU A 14 2.93 22.50 -14.52
CA LEU A 14 2.20 21.40 -15.14
C LEU A 14 3.02 20.11 -15.00
N LYS A 15 2.55 19.19 -14.15
CA LYS A 15 3.14 17.86 -14.02
C LYS A 15 2.32 16.82 -14.79
N VAL A 16 2.97 16.09 -15.67
CA VAL A 16 2.40 14.94 -16.38
C VAL A 16 2.94 13.67 -15.72
N GLY A 17 2.09 12.68 -15.48
CA GLY A 17 2.51 11.47 -14.80
C GLY A 17 1.39 10.46 -14.59
N TYR A 18 1.74 9.39 -13.90
CA TYR A 18 0.85 8.30 -13.52
C TYR A 18 0.41 8.51 -12.08
N LEU A 19 -0.87 8.24 -11.79
CA LEU A 19 -1.40 8.22 -10.44
C LEU A 19 -1.73 6.78 -10.07
N LEU A 20 -0.92 6.18 -9.19
CA LEU A 20 -1.18 4.86 -8.63
C LEU A 20 -2.05 4.99 -7.40
N THR A 21 -3.08 4.17 -7.29
CA THR A 21 -3.96 4.11 -6.12
C THR A 21 -3.79 2.76 -5.45
N CYS A 22 -3.71 2.76 -4.12
CA CYS A 22 -3.65 1.54 -3.33
C CYS A 22 -4.91 0.69 -3.59
N THR A 23 -4.77 -0.62 -3.76
CA THR A 23 -5.93 -1.50 -3.96
C THR A 23 -6.78 -1.65 -2.70
N SER A 24 -6.19 -1.50 -1.51
CA SER A 24 -6.88 -1.70 -0.23
C SER A 24 -7.38 -0.42 0.44
N CYS A 25 -6.93 0.76 0.00
CA CYS A 25 -7.31 2.04 0.60
C CYS A 25 -7.27 3.17 -0.43
N THR A 26 -7.60 4.41 -0.02
CA THR A 26 -7.61 5.57 -0.93
C THR A 26 -6.26 6.28 -1.05
N ASN A 27 -5.18 5.70 -0.52
CA ASN A 27 -3.87 6.32 -0.59
C ASN A 27 -3.32 6.27 -2.03
N THR A 28 -2.64 7.34 -2.44
CA THR A 28 -2.18 7.51 -3.83
C THR A 28 -0.70 7.86 -3.90
N LEU A 29 -0.04 7.40 -4.97
CA LEU A 29 1.33 7.75 -5.33
C LEU A 29 1.33 8.35 -6.73
N PHE A 30 1.75 9.60 -6.84
CA PHE A 30 2.03 10.23 -8.13
C PHE A 30 3.45 9.91 -8.59
N ILE A 31 3.59 9.50 -9.85
CA ILE A 31 4.86 9.17 -10.49
C ILE A 31 4.98 10.03 -11.75
N GLU A 32 5.95 10.93 -11.77
CA GLU A 32 6.19 11.83 -12.90
C GLU A 32 6.55 11.05 -14.17
N SER A 33 6.02 11.48 -15.31
CA SER A 33 6.29 10.86 -16.61
C SER A 33 7.79 10.91 -16.93
N GLY A 34 8.35 9.80 -17.42
CA GLY A 34 9.79 9.66 -17.68
C GLY A 34 10.58 9.10 -16.50
N SER A 35 9.97 8.95 -15.32
CA SER A 35 10.56 8.20 -14.20
C SER A 35 10.36 6.70 -14.37
N ASP A 36 11.30 5.90 -13.87
CA ASP A 36 11.12 4.45 -13.76
C ASP A 36 10.06 4.14 -12.69
N ILE A 37 8.92 3.59 -13.14
CA ILE A 37 7.77 3.27 -12.30
C ILE A 37 8.15 2.24 -11.24
N GLY A 38 8.86 1.16 -11.61
CA GLY A 38 9.23 0.08 -10.71
C GLY A 38 10.21 0.55 -9.63
N ALA A 39 11.21 1.35 -10.02
CA ALA A 39 12.15 1.95 -9.08
C ALA A 39 11.44 2.92 -8.12
N THR A 40 10.50 3.72 -8.62
CA THR A 40 9.74 4.68 -7.79
C THR A 40 8.83 3.98 -6.79
N VAL A 41 8.09 2.95 -7.23
CA VAL A 41 7.25 2.11 -6.37
C VAL A 41 8.09 1.48 -5.25
N THR A 42 9.24 0.90 -5.59
CA THR A 42 10.16 0.27 -4.63
C THR A 42 10.75 1.29 -3.66
N ALA A 43 11.23 2.43 -4.14
CA ALA A 43 11.80 3.50 -3.30
C ALA A 43 10.78 4.08 -2.32
N ARG A 44 9.49 4.10 -2.72
CA ARG A 44 8.37 4.53 -1.88
C ARG A 44 7.80 3.42 -1.01
N ARG A 45 8.41 2.22 -1.03
CA ARG A 45 8.00 1.03 -0.28
C ARG A 45 6.58 0.55 -0.59
N TRP A 46 6.09 0.86 -1.79
CA TRP A 46 4.88 0.25 -2.31
C TRP A 46 5.21 -1.17 -2.76
N GLN A 47 4.28 -2.10 -2.55
CA GLN A 47 4.46 -3.50 -2.95
C GLN A 47 3.47 -3.88 -4.04
N GLN A 48 3.97 -4.55 -5.07
CA GLN A 48 3.12 -5.23 -6.04
C GLN A 48 2.86 -6.63 -5.52
N ALA A 49 1.60 -7.08 -5.57
CA ALA A 49 1.31 -8.48 -5.31
C ALA A 49 1.83 -9.33 -6.47
N GLU A 50 2.52 -10.43 -6.13
CA GLU A 50 2.87 -11.47 -7.08
C GLU A 50 1.64 -12.36 -7.29
N THR A 51 0.85 -12.05 -8.31
CA THR A 51 -0.32 -12.84 -8.71
C THR A 51 -0.10 -13.47 -10.08
N GLU A 52 -0.65 -14.66 -10.29
CA GLU A 52 -0.68 -15.30 -11.63
C GLU A 52 -1.55 -14.53 -12.64
N HIS A 53 -2.36 -13.60 -12.15
CA HIS A 53 -3.21 -12.74 -12.98
C HIS A 53 -2.43 -11.55 -13.56
N GLU A 54 -2.85 -11.11 -14.75
CA GLU A 54 -2.28 -9.94 -15.44
C GLU A 54 -2.42 -8.64 -14.63
N HIS A 55 -3.45 -8.55 -13.78
CA HIS A 55 -3.63 -7.43 -12.87
C HIS A 55 -2.84 -7.65 -11.59
N ARG A 56 -1.73 -6.92 -11.43
CA ARG A 56 -0.92 -6.93 -10.19
C ARG A 56 -1.40 -5.81 -9.26
N PRO A 57 -2.19 -6.11 -8.21
CA PRO A 57 -2.62 -5.08 -7.28
C PRO A 57 -1.41 -4.46 -6.58
N CYS A 58 -1.46 -3.15 -6.36
CA CYS A 58 -0.40 -2.38 -5.70
C CYS A 58 -0.89 -1.92 -4.34
N LEU A 59 -0.10 -2.17 -3.30
CA LEU A 59 -0.41 -1.82 -1.92
C LEU A 59 0.54 -0.75 -1.41
N CYS A 60 -0.04 0.24 -0.73
CA CYS A 60 0.74 1.26 -0.02
C CYS A 60 1.39 0.64 1.23
N PRO A 61 2.50 1.22 1.72
CA PRO A 61 3.27 0.66 2.83
C PRO A 61 2.45 0.47 4.11
N THR A 62 1.46 1.33 4.37
CA THR A 62 0.57 1.19 5.53
C THR A 62 -0.25 -0.10 5.45
N CYS A 63 -0.95 -0.34 4.34
CA CYS A 63 -1.74 -1.55 4.17
C CYS A 63 -0.88 -2.81 4.15
N VAL A 64 0.35 -2.74 3.62
CA VAL A 64 1.30 -3.86 3.69
C VAL A 64 1.65 -4.21 5.13
N THR A 65 1.90 -3.20 5.98
CA THR A 65 2.20 -3.42 7.40
C THR A 65 1.00 -4.02 8.12
N GLU A 66 -0.20 -3.44 7.95
CA GLU A 66 -1.43 -3.95 8.56
C GLU A 66 -1.71 -5.41 8.19
N LEU A 67 -1.55 -5.77 6.91
CA LEU A 67 -1.74 -7.14 6.45
C LEU A 67 -0.74 -8.11 7.11
N LYS A 68 0.52 -7.71 7.27
CA LYS A 68 1.54 -8.53 7.94
C LYS A 68 1.25 -8.72 9.43
N GLU A 69 0.73 -7.70 10.10
CA GLU A 69 0.33 -7.78 11.50
C GLU A 69 -0.85 -8.74 11.67
N ILE A 70 -1.89 -8.61 10.83
CA ILE A 70 -3.04 -9.52 10.80
C ILE A 70 -2.58 -10.96 10.56
N GLU A 71 -1.69 -11.18 9.60
CA GLU A 71 -1.18 -12.52 9.27
C GLU A 71 -0.38 -13.12 10.44
N ALA A 72 0.41 -12.31 11.14
CA ALA A 72 1.13 -12.74 12.34
C ALA A 72 0.20 -13.12 13.49
N GLU A 73 -0.86 -12.33 13.73
CA GLU A 73 -1.87 -12.62 14.76
C GLU A 73 -2.64 -13.91 14.46
N LEU A 74 -3.04 -14.12 13.20
CA LEU A 74 -3.71 -15.35 12.76
C LEU A 74 -2.84 -16.58 12.96
N GLN A 75 -1.54 -16.49 12.63
CA GLN A 75 -0.60 -17.59 12.85
C GLN A 75 -0.41 -17.92 14.34
N GLN A 76 -0.41 -16.91 15.21
CA GLN A 76 -0.31 -17.14 16.66
C GLN A 76 -1.59 -17.77 17.23
N SER A 77 -2.76 -17.31 16.79
CA SER A 77 -4.05 -17.89 17.19
C SER A 77 -4.16 -19.36 16.78
N ASN A 78 -3.75 -19.70 15.56
CA ASN A 78 -3.77 -21.07 15.06
C ASN A 78 -2.82 -22.00 15.85
N ARG A 79 -1.69 -21.50 16.35
CA ARG A 79 -0.77 -22.29 17.20
C ARG A 79 -1.29 -22.50 18.62
N ALA A 80 -2.05 -21.54 19.16
CA ALA A 80 -2.65 -21.65 20.49
C ALA A 80 -3.83 -22.65 20.52
N GLY A 81 -4.56 -22.80 19.42
CA GLY A 81 -5.69 -23.72 19.30
C GLY A 81 -5.32 -25.22 19.26
N ASP A 82 -4.08 -25.55 18.88
CA ASP A 82 -3.60 -26.95 18.78
C ASP A 82 -3.08 -27.52 20.12
N SER A 83 -3.01 -26.73 21.19
CA SER A 83 -2.45 -27.14 22.48
C SER A 83 -3.47 -27.68 23.50
N THR A 84 -4.74 -27.88 23.13
CA THR A 84 -5.80 -28.33 24.08
C THR A 84 -6.44 -29.69 23.77
N ILE A 85 -5.89 -30.50 22.86
CA ILE A 85 -6.35 -31.89 22.65
C ILE A 85 -5.28 -32.84 23.15
N GLY A 86 -5.15 -32.96 24.46
CA GLY A 86 -4.18 -33.85 25.06
C GLY A 86 -4.31 -33.91 26.56
N GLU A 87 -5.47 -34.38 27.05
CA GLU A 87 -5.58 -35.10 28.32
C GLU A 87 -7.05 -35.51 28.55
N ASN A 88 -7.33 -36.82 28.54
CA ASN A 88 -7.79 -37.49 29.76
C ASN A 88 -7.85 -39.02 29.59
N PRO A 89 -7.79 -39.78 30.71
CA PRO A 89 -7.08 -41.06 30.87
C PRO A 89 -7.76 -42.31 30.31
#